data_AF-A0A2P6NBV0-F1
#
_entry.id   AF-A0A2P6NBV0-F1
#
_cell.length_a   1.000
_cell.length_b   1.000
_cell.length_c   1.000
_cell.angle_alpha   90.00
_cell.angle_beta   90.00
_cell.angle_gamma   90.00
#
_symmetry.space_group_name_H-M   'P 1'
#
loop_
_entity.id
_entity.type
_entity.pdbx_description
1 polymer ?
#
loop_
_entity_poly.entity_id
_entity_poly.type
_entity_poly.pdbx_seq_one_letter_code
_entity_poly.pdbx_strand_id
1 'polypeptide(L)'
;MSLHRPTPFDTSLLVAWVNHFMSPLQVRVEKFPGDLRNGLVLIQLYEHMYGAIDMDLYECNPRFTIHSTRNLSLVMERFRSKGVKICVSPQDVAQGDVLCMRRLMTEIVKRYISENKNELRNKMRTLMESHDIITEESFEQSLHDGTLLSVLIGKEFHETVKEENAETRWKMIATKIDYILSPAESESIDREIELYTCISMLTPSEIIVPQRLDKDSLIAQLEMKISQLTSQQAESTKTWEQKWQERETDYRSLQQDMNKMQNSDADAQLMKMLQDRIKALEQENELSKREMRELRTTIVMIDPSEDQSRVLDLENQIEQGEKRYDDAVKTMKSMNIELDALRFEVEERKAMKEKDDVRLLTLNRERERMEEEMGDLQLRMTEEKIEADEAKSRMAEITLQMEHAKEERSTLQARQSEFDEAVRRFKKVEEERTEAEKKMAEALELVQKMRRERDDMVQKLKKRLGEENSMKAREKQNVVVLKKEKDQMMIDLKTKQSLLTEQADEIGRLKDRMEGLNQEREAKKASQTKMNRANRRSVPSAMTLSFTPEEGTTATTPSTKKKKYVFF
;
A
#
# COMPACT_ATOMS: atom_id res chain seq x y z
N MET A 1 12.17 -29.96 -39.14
CA MET A 1 11.35 -29.08 -38.28
C MET A 1 12.22 -28.62 -37.12
N SER A 2 12.54 -27.33 -37.06
CA SER A 2 13.13 -26.72 -35.86
C SER A 2 12.03 -26.53 -34.82
N LEU A 3 12.14 -27.17 -33.66
CA LEU A 3 11.27 -26.87 -32.52
C LEU A 3 11.57 -25.44 -32.08
N HIS A 4 10.67 -24.51 -32.41
CA HIS A 4 10.72 -23.14 -31.96
C HIS A 4 10.64 -23.16 -30.43
N ARG A 5 11.77 -22.93 -29.75
CA ARG A 5 11.78 -22.79 -28.29
C ARG A 5 11.09 -21.46 -27.99
N PRO A 6 10.01 -21.41 -27.17
CA PRO A 6 9.38 -20.15 -26.82
C PRO A 6 10.42 -19.23 -26.18
N THR A 7 10.45 -17.98 -26.63
CA THR A 7 11.32 -16.95 -26.07
C THR A 7 11.01 -16.81 -24.58
N PRO A 8 12.02 -16.87 -23.70
CA PRO A 8 11.77 -16.88 -22.26
C PRO A 8 11.25 -15.52 -21.79
N PHE A 9 10.02 -15.51 -21.28
CA PHE A 9 9.35 -14.38 -20.61
C PHE A 9 10.34 -13.60 -19.73
N ASP A 10 10.50 -12.30 -19.98
CA ASP A 10 11.66 -11.58 -19.45
C ASP A 10 11.62 -11.41 -17.91
N THR A 11 12.66 -11.89 -17.24
CA THR A 11 12.88 -11.77 -15.78
C THR A 11 12.72 -10.33 -15.29
N SER A 12 13.18 -9.33 -16.04
CA SER A 12 13.05 -7.92 -15.66
C SER A 12 11.61 -7.42 -15.66
N LEU A 13 10.75 -7.97 -16.54
CA LEU A 13 9.32 -7.66 -16.55
C LEU A 13 8.61 -8.29 -15.35
N LEU A 14 8.98 -9.53 -14.99
CA LEU A 14 8.45 -10.21 -13.80
C LEU A 14 8.87 -9.51 -12.49
N VAL A 15 10.12 -9.05 -12.40
CA VAL A 15 10.61 -8.27 -11.24
C VAL A 15 9.94 -6.90 -11.16
N ALA A 16 9.71 -6.23 -12.29
CA ALA A 16 8.94 -4.99 -12.33
C ALA A 16 7.50 -5.19 -11.85
N TRP A 17 6.83 -6.24 -12.31
CA TRP A 17 5.47 -6.58 -11.94
C TRP A 17 5.34 -6.89 -10.45
N VAL A 18 6.23 -7.74 -9.89
CA VAL A 18 6.27 -7.96 -8.44
C VAL A 18 6.49 -6.65 -7.70
N ASN A 19 7.45 -5.82 -8.13
CA ASN A 19 7.72 -4.53 -7.48
C ASN A 19 6.56 -3.53 -7.57
N HIS A 20 5.67 -3.62 -8.56
CA HIS A 20 4.42 -2.85 -8.59
C HIS A 20 3.48 -3.31 -7.46
N PHE A 21 3.12 -4.60 -7.43
CA PHE A 21 2.17 -5.14 -6.43
C PHE A 21 2.73 -5.13 -5.00
N MET A 22 4.04 -5.16 -4.82
CA MET A 22 4.69 -5.08 -3.50
C MET A 22 4.95 -3.64 -3.02
N SER A 23 4.78 -2.64 -3.90
CA SER A 23 5.02 -1.23 -3.56
C SER A 23 4.18 -0.71 -2.39
N PRO A 24 2.88 -1.05 -2.24
CA PRO A 24 2.07 -0.63 -1.08
C PRO A 24 2.55 -1.23 0.25
N LEU A 25 3.29 -2.35 0.21
CA LEU A 25 3.88 -3.02 1.37
C LEU A 25 5.31 -2.55 1.68
N GLN A 26 5.86 -1.61 0.89
CA GLN A 26 7.25 -1.14 0.95
C GLN A 26 8.31 -2.25 0.76
N VAL A 27 7.92 -3.40 0.20
CA VAL A 27 8.81 -4.54 -0.09
C VAL A 27 9.27 -4.46 -1.55
N ARG A 28 10.54 -4.76 -1.79
CA ARG A 28 11.15 -4.70 -3.13
C ARG A 28 12.05 -5.92 -3.38
N VAL A 29 11.91 -6.51 -4.57
CA VAL A 29 12.88 -7.42 -5.17
C VAL A 29 13.96 -6.59 -5.87
N GLU A 30 15.19 -6.65 -5.38
CA GLU A 30 16.38 -6.07 -6.00
C GLU A 30 17.18 -7.13 -6.76
N LYS A 31 17.22 -8.35 -6.23
CA LYS A 31 18.12 -9.44 -6.65
C LYS A 31 17.29 -10.69 -6.94
N PHE A 32 16.77 -10.79 -8.15
CA PHE A 32 16.26 -12.06 -8.68
C PHE A 32 17.45 -13.00 -9.00
N PRO A 33 17.42 -14.29 -8.62
CA PRO A 33 16.36 -15.01 -7.91
C PRO A 33 16.43 -14.89 -6.37
N GLY A 34 17.53 -14.35 -5.82
CA GLY A 34 17.87 -14.30 -4.39
C GLY A 34 16.72 -14.00 -3.44
N ASP A 35 16.04 -12.85 -3.62
CA ASP A 35 15.07 -12.34 -2.64
C ASP A 35 13.79 -13.19 -2.54
N LEU A 36 13.49 -13.99 -3.57
CA LEU A 36 12.32 -14.89 -3.60
C LEU A 36 12.63 -16.29 -3.03
N ARG A 37 13.92 -16.66 -2.83
CA ARG A 37 14.34 -18.01 -2.38
C ARG A 37 13.82 -18.42 -1.01
N ASN A 38 13.44 -17.45 -0.18
CA ASN A 38 12.95 -17.68 1.19
C ASN A 38 11.42 -17.86 1.28
N GLY A 39 10.71 -17.68 0.16
CA GLY A 39 9.25 -17.73 0.08
C GLY A 39 8.50 -16.53 0.66
N LEU A 40 9.14 -15.64 1.45
CA LEU A 40 8.45 -14.55 2.16
C LEU A 40 7.81 -13.52 1.22
N VAL A 41 8.56 -13.06 0.21
CA VAL A 41 8.03 -12.11 -0.78
C VAL A 41 6.89 -12.75 -1.60
N LEU A 42 6.93 -14.06 -1.83
CA LEU A 42 5.85 -14.78 -2.51
C LEU A 42 4.61 -14.94 -1.61
N ILE A 43 4.79 -15.16 -0.30
CA ILE A 43 3.72 -15.17 0.70
C ILE A 43 3.04 -13.81 0.70
N GLN A 44 3.78 -12.72 0.92
CA GLN A 44 3.23 -11.37 0.96
C GLN A 44 2.55 -10.96 -0.36
N LEU A 45 3.09 -11.40 -1.51
CA LEU A 45 2.46 -11.23 -2.82
C LEU A 45 1.13 -11.97 -2.92
N TYR A 46 1.06 -13.23 -2.46
CA TYR A 46 -0.20 -13.97 -2.38
C TYR A 46 -1.20 -13.25 -1.47
N GLU A 47 -0.77 -12.76 -0.30
CA GLU A 47 -1.63 -12.07 0.66
C GLU A 47 -2.22 -10.78 0.11
N HIS A 48 -1.41 -10.01 -0.62
CA HIS A 48 -1.85 -8.80 -1.33
C HIS A 48 -2.85 -9.11 -2.45
N MET A 49 -2.64 -10.19 -3.21
CA MET A 49 -3.51 -10.59 -4.33
C MET A 49 -4.82 -11.27 -3.90
N TYR A 50 -4.80 -12.05 -2.81
CA TYR A 50 -5.85 -13.05 -2.53
C TYR A 50 -6.33 -13.12 -1.07
N GLY A 51 -5.80 -12.27 -0.18
CA GLY A 51 -6.11 -12.25 1.25
C GLY A 51 -5.09 -13.01 2.12
N ALA A 52 -5.03 -12.62 3.39
CA ALA A 52 -4.00 -13.03 4.35
C ALA A 52 -3.82 -14.55 4.48
N ILE A 53 -2.59 -14.96 4.79
CA ILE A 53 -2.24 -16.30 5.22
C ILE A 53 -2.07 -16.25 6.75
N ASP A 54 -2.54 -17.28 7.45
CA ASP A 54 -2.32 -17.42 8.88
C ASP A 54 -0.80 -17.48 9.20
N MET A 55 -0.35 -16.56 10.07
CA MET A 55 1.06 -16.35 10.41
C MET A 55 1.70 -17.59 11.03
N ASP A 56 0.94 -18.39 11.79
CA ASP A 56 1.45 -19.61 12.45
C ASP A 56 1.84 -20.73 11.45
N LEU A 57 1.47 -20.58 10.16
CA LEU A 57 1.78 -21.56 9.13
C LEU A 57 3.20 -21.43 8.56
N TYR A 58 3.82 -20.24 8.60
CA TYR A 58 5.11 -19.95 7.95
C TYR A 58 6.16 -19.35 8.89
N GLU A 59 7.43 -19.53 8.51
CA GLU A 59 8.56 -19.00 9.27
C GLU A 59 8.89 -17.58 8.80
N CYS A 60 8.78 -16.60 9.69
CA CYS A 60 9.15 -15.20 9.40
C CYS A 60 10.67 -14.96 9.31
N ASN A 61 11.52 -15.83 9.89
CA ASN A 61 12.99 -15.73 9.81
C ASN A 61 13.62 -17.03 9.28
N PRO A 62 13.44 -17.38 8.00
CA PRO A 62 13.84 -18.66 7.42
C PRO A 62 15.37 -18.75 7.17
N ARG A 63 16.13 -18.92 8.25
CA ARG A 63 17.60 -19.03 8.23
C ARG A 63 18.12 -20.35 7.66
N PHE A 64 17.30 -21.39 7.70
CA PHE A 64 17.65 -22.73 7.22
C PHE A 64 16.85 -23.06 5.97
N THR A 65 17.48 -23.76 5.01
CA THR A 65 16.83 -24.12 3.73
C THR A 65 15.51 -24.86 3.93
N ILE A 66 15.38 -25.69 4.96
CA ILE A 66 14.13 -26.39 5.30
C ILE A 66 12.98 -25.43 5.66
N HIS A 67 13.25 -24.26 6.23
CA HIS A 67 12.24 -23.24 6.51
C HIS A 67 11.84 -22.53 5.22
N SER A 68 12.81 -22.17 4.36
CA SER A 68 12.55 -21.64 3.01
C SER A 68 11.71 -22.59 2.15
N THR A 69 12.07 -23.88 2.12
CA THR A 69 11.31 -24.92 1.40
C THR A 69 9.92 -25.12 2.00
N ARG A 70 9.72 -24.98 3.33
CA ARG A 70 8.39 -25.00 3.96
C ARG A 70 7.54 -23.79 3.54
N ASN A 71 8.09 -22.57 3.63
CA ASN A 71 7.42 -21.33 3.20
C ASN A 71 7.00 -21.40 1.72
N LEU A 72 7.91 -21.86 0.86
CA LEU A 72 7.65 -22.08 -0.56
C LEU A 72 6.59 -23.16 -0.79
N SER A 73 6.63 -24.27 -0.06
CA SER A 73 5.61 -25.33 -0.16
C SER A 73 4.21 -24.81 0.21
N LEU A 74 4.10 -24.05 1.30
CA LEU A 74 2.85 -23.44 1.74
C LEU A 74 2.29 -22.49 0.67
N VAL A 75 3.07 -21.52 0.22
CA VAL A 75 2.56 -20.51 -0.72
C VAL A 75 2.27 -21.10 -2.10
N MET A 76 3.06 -22.07 -2.55
CA MET A 76 2.79 -22.78 -3.80
C MET A 76 1.49 -23.61 -3.71
N GLU A 77 1.17 -24.19 -2.55
CA GLU A 77 -0.14 -24.84 -2.35
C GLU A 77 -1.30 -23.83 -2.32
N ARG A 78 -1.11 -22.67 -1.69
CA ARG A 78 -2.09 -21.58 -1.70
C ARG A 78 -2.34 -21.03 -3.13
N PHE A 79 -1.29 -20.87 -3.95
CA PHE A 79 -1.44 -20.52 -5.36
C PHE A 79 -2.11 -21.64 -6.19
N ARG A 80 -1.86 -22.93 -5.90
CA ARG A 80 -2.56 -24.06 -6.55
C ARG A 80 -4.06 -24.04 -6.27
N SER A 81 -4.49 -23.76 -5.04
CA SER A 81 -5.93 -23.69 -4.71
C SER A 81 -6.63 -22.47 -5.32
N LYS A 82 -5.89 -21.43 -5.72
CA LYS A 82 -6.36 -20.34 -6.60
C LYS A 82 -6.27 -20.67 -8.10
N GLY A 83 -5.83 -21.87 -8.49
CA GLY A 83 -5.80 -22.36 -9.87
C GLY A 83 -4.50 -22.09 -10.65
N VAL A 84 -3.40 -21.72 -9.99
CA VAL A 84 -2.09 -21.55 -10.65
C VAL A 84 -1.47 -22.92 -11.00
N LYS A 85 -1.06 -23.11 -12.25
CA LYS A 85 -0.50 -24.38 -12.77
C LYS A 85 0.98 -24.55 -12.41
N ILE A 86 1.28 -24.72 -11.13
CA ILE A 86 2.65 -24.80 -10.61
C ILE A 86 3.30 -26.16 -10.94
N CYS A 87 4.20 -26.13 -11.94
CA CYS A 87 4.96 -27.29 -12.43
C CYS A 87 6.46 -27.25 -12.07
N VAL A 88 6.81 -26.76 -10.87
CA VAL A 88 8.18 -26.73 -10.30
C VAL A 88 8.14 -27.14 -8.83
N SER A 89 9.23 -27.66 -8.25
CA SER A 89 9.24 -28.02 -6.83
C SER A 89 9.65 -26.83 -5.94
N PRO A 90 9.18 -26.78 -4.68
CA PRO A 90 9.64 -25.81 -3.69
C PRO A 90 11.16 -25.86 -3.45
N GLN A 91 11.78 -27.03 -3.65
CA GLN A 91 13.21 -27.23 -3.41
C GLN A 91 14.07 -26.56 -4.50
N ASP A 92 13.64 -26.60 -5.76
CA ASP A 92 14.33 -25.94 -6.89
C ASP A 92 14.29 -24.40 -6.71
N VAL A 93 13.16 -23.89 -6.21
CA VAL A 93 12.96 -22.46 -5.92
C VAL A 93 13.73 -22.02 -4.66
N ALA A 94 13.87 -22.89 -3.65
CA ALA A 94 14.69 -22.63 -2.47
C ALA A 94 16.20 -22.61 -2.79
N GLN A 95 16.66 -23.51 -3.66
CA GLN A 95 18.00 -23.45 -4.26
C GLN A 95 18.16 -22.25 -5.21
N GLY A 96 17.03 -21.72 -5.68
CA GLY A 96 16.90 -20.54 -6.53
C GLY A 96 17.40 -20.76 -7.94
N ASP A 97 16.98 -21.87 -8.55
CA ASP A 97 17.01 -22.05 -10.00
C ASP A 97 16.20 -20.93 -10.68
N VAL A 98 16.90 -20.13 -11.48
CA VAL A 98 16.36 -19.00 -12.24
C VAL A 98 15.24 -19.44 -13.19
N LEU A 99 15.33 -20.63 -13.80
CA LEU A 99 14.36 -21.15 -14.75
C LEU A 99 13.08 -21.60 -14.04
N CYS A 100 13.22 -22.33 -12.93
CA CYS A 100 12.09 -22.77 -12.12
C CYS A 100 11.34 -21.60 -11.48
N MET A 101 12.09 -20.63 -10.91
CA MET A 101 11.50 -19.45 -10.30
C MET A 101 10.84 -18.52 -11.33
N ARG A 102 11.46 -18.33 -12.51
CA ARG A 102 10.84 -17.60 -13.62
C ARG A 102 9.54 -18.27 -14.07
N ARG A 103 9.54 -19.60 -14.22
CA ARG A 103 8.34 -20.38 -14.59
C ARG A 103 7.22 -20.23 -13.54
N LEU A 104 7.54 -20.30 -12.24
CA LEU A 104 6.58 -20.05 -11.17
C LEU A 104 5.95 -18.66 -11.29
N MET A 105 6.76 -17.63 -11.46
CA MET A 105 6.28 -16.25 -11.62
C MET A 105 5.43 -16.07 -12.89
N THR A 106 5.83 -16.64 -14.03
CA THR A 106 5.04 -16.60 -15.27
C THR A 106 3.68 -17.27 -15.10
N GLU A 107 3.57 -18.39 -14.38
CA GLU A 107 2.26 -19.04 -14.14
C GLU A 107 1.37 -18.23 -13.17
N ILE A 108 1.94 -17.57 -12.15
CA ILE A 108 1.21 -16.66 -11.26
C ILE A 108 0.63 -15.48 -12.06
N VAL A 109 1.47 -14.82 -12.87
CA VAL A 109 1.09 -13.71 -13.75
C VAL A 109 0.04 -14.15 -14.79
N LYS A 110 0.22 -15.32 -15.42
CA LYS A 110 -0.76 -15.93 -16.34
C LYS A 110 -2.12 -16.13 -15.69
N ARG A 111 -2.18 -16.61 -14.44
CA ARG A 111 -3.44 -16.81 -13.73
C ARG A 111 -4.11 -15.48 -13.39
N TYR A 112 -3.36 -14.53 -12.83
CA TYR A 112 -3.86 -13.20 -12.48
C TYR A 112 -4.43 -12.45 -13.69
N ILE A 113 -3.71 -12.45 -14.81
CA ILE A 113 -4.17 -11.84 -16.06
C ILE A 113 -5.40 -12.57 -16.61
N SER A 114 -5.42 -13.91 -16.58
CA SER A 114 -6.59 -14.69 -17.03
C SER A 114 -7.85 -14.42 -16.19
N GLU A 115 -7.69 -14.21 -14.89
CA GLU A 115 -8.77 -13.91 -13.95
C GLU A 115 -9.35 -12.50 -14.17
N ASN A 116 -8.47 -11.51 -14.32
CA ASN A 116 -8.85 -10.10 -14.46
C ASN A 116 -9.02 -9.65 -15.93
N LYS A 117 -8.88 -10.55 -16.92
CA LYS A 117 -8.78 -10.20 -18.36
C LYS A 117 -9.92 -9.31 -18.84
N ASN A 118 -11.16 -9.66 -18.49
CA ASN A 118 -12.35 -8.93 -18.92
C ASN A 118 -12.48 -7.57 -18.22
N GLU A 119 -12.17 -7.51 -16.92
CA GLU A 119 -12.21 -6.26 -16.17
C GLU A 119 -11.12 -5.28 -16.64
N LEU A 120 -9.92 -5.79 -16.91
CA LEU A 120 -8.80 -5.02 -17.45
C LEU A 120 -9.11 -4.54 -18.88
N ARG A 121 -9.65 -5.40 -19.77
CA ARG A 121 -10.18 -5.00 -21.10
C ARG A 121 -11.26 -3.91 -20.99
N ASN A 122 -12.19 -4.04 -20.05
CA ASN A 122 -13.25 -3.04 -19.86
C ASN A 122 -12.69 -1.69 -19.36
N LYS A 123 -11.74 -1.69 -18.43
CA LYS A 123 -11.06 -0.47 -17.95
C LYS A 123 -10.26 0.22 -19.06
N MET A 124 -9.54 -0.55 -19.89
CA MET A 124 -8.86 -0.03 -21.08
C MET A 124 -9.87 0.59 -22.06
N ARG A 125 -10.99 -0.09 -22.32
CA ARG A 125 -12.07 0.39 -23.20
C ARG A 125 -12.63 1.73 -22.71
N THR A 126 -13.07 1.83 -21.46
CA THR A 126 -13.59 3.08 -20.87
C THR A 126 -12.55 4.22 -20.91
N LEU A 127 -11.27 3.90 -20.76
CA LEU A 127 -10.19 4.88 -20.85
C LEU A 127 -9.91 5.34 -22.30
N MET A 128 -10.08 4.48 -23.31
CA MET A 128 -10.02 4.89 -24.72
C MET A 128 -11.27 5.65 -25.18
N GLU A 129 -12.45 5.26 -24.68
CA GLU A 129 -13.71 5.98 -24.88
C GLU A 129 -13.60 7.42 -24.34
N SER A 130 -12.97 7.63 -23.18
CA SER A 130 -12.74 8.97 -22.62
C SER A 130 -11.69 9.82 -23.34
N HIS A 131 -11.13 9.33 -24.46
CA HIS A 131 -10.21 10.06 -25.33
C HIS A 131 -10.65 10.02 -26.82
N ASP A 132 -11.90 9.62 -27.11
CA ASP A 132 -12.50 9.53 -28.45
C ASP A 132 -11.82 8.53 -29.43
N ILE A 133 -11.35 7.38 -28.95
CA ILE A 133 -10.47 6.46 -29.73
C ILE A 133 -11.16 5.19 -30.26
N ILE A 134 -12.32 4.77 -29.71
CA ILE A 134 -12.90 3.43 -29.99
C ILE A 134 -13.99 3.40 -31.07
N THR A 135 -13.79 2.48 -32.04
CA THR A 135 -14.80 1.50 -32.47
C THR A 135 -14.37 0.10 -32.01
N GLU A 136 -15.25 -0.90 -31.84
CA GLU A 136 -14.83 -2.18 -31.22
C GLU A 136 -13.72 -2.93 -31.98
N GLU A 137 -13.70 -2.85 -33.31
CA GLU A 137 -12.62 -3.44 -34.14
C GLU A 137 -11.25 -2.78 -33.88
N SER A 138 -11.22 -1.54 -33.38
CA SER A 138 -9.98 -0.84 -33.06
C SER A 138 -9.26 -1.35 -31.81
N PHE A 139 -9.91 -2.13 -30.93
CA PHE A 139 -9.29 -2.45 -29.63
C PHE A 139 -7.99 -3.24 -29.77
N GLU A 140 -8.03 -4.42 -30.39
CA GLU A 140 -6.82 -5.25 -30.55
C GLU A 140 -5.84 -4.62 -31.56
N GLN A 141 -6.31 -3.81 -32.51
CA GLN A 141 -5.42 -3.07 -33.41
C GLN A 141 -4.68 -1.93 -32.70
N SER A 142 -5.35 -1.12 -31.87
CA SER A 142 -4.75 -0.06 -31.04
C SER A 142 -3.81 -0.57 -29.95
N LEU A 143 -3.98 -1.83 -29.58
CA LEU A 143 -3.11 -2.59 -28.68
C LEU A 143 -1.84 -3.08 -29.42
N HIS A 144 -1.96 -3.38 -30.72
CA HIS A 144 -0.85 -3.78 -31.61
C HIS A 144 -0.09 -2.63 -32.27
N ASP A 145 -0.70 -1.45 -32.45
CA ASP A 145 -0.03 -0.26 -33.00
C ASP A 145 0.53 0.69 -31.92
N GLY A 146 0.20 0.44 -30.64
CA GLY A 146 0.69 1.21 -29.50
C GLY A 146 -0.15 2.44 -29.13
N THR A 147 -1.26 2.72 -29.81
CA THR A 147 -2.14 3.85 -29.51
C THR A 147 -2.74 3.74 -28.11
N LEU A 148 -3.31 2.58 -27.73
CA LEU A 148 -3.86 2.36 -26.38
C LEU A 148 -2.79 2.55 -25.29
N LEU A 149 -1.59 2.03 -25.51
CA LEU A 149 -0.46 2.22 -24.60
C LEU A 149 -0.06 3.69 -24.46
N SER A 150 -0.01 4.43 -25.58
CA SER A 150 0.31 5.87 -25.59
C SER A 150 -0.71 6.69 -24.81
N VAL A 151 -1.98 6.28 -24.80
CA VAL A 151 -3.08 6.97 -24.12
C VAL A 151 -3.10 6.65 -22.62
N LEU A 152 -2.86 5.39 -22.25
CA LEU A 152 -2.61 4.97 -20.86
C LEU A 152 -1.44 5.76 -20.26
N ILE A 153 -0.31 5.83 -20.98
CA ILE A 153 0.86 6.62 -20.60
C ILE A 153 0.50 8.11 -20.51
N GLY A 154 -0.19 8.66 -21.51
CA GLY A 154 -0.56 10.09 -21.54
C GLY A 154 -1.38 10.53 -20.33
N LYS A 155 -2.32 9.68 -19.86
CA LYS A 155 -3.11 9.94 -18.66
C LYS A 155 -2.28 9.84 -17.39
N GLU A 156 -1.62 8.70 -17.17
CA GLU A 156 -0.75 8.47 -15.99
C GLU A 156 0.34 9.55 -15.88
N PHE A 157 0.96 9.95 -16.99
CA PHE A 157 2.02 10.96 -17.00
C PHE A 157 1.50 12.36 -16.62
N HIS A 158 0.26 12.70 -16.95
CA HIS A 158 -0.36 13.95 -16.48
C HIS A 158 -0.65 13.96 -14.97
N GLU A 159 -0.88 12.80 -14.36
CA GLU A 159 -1.19 12.66 -12.93
C GLU A 159 0.07 12.45 -12.07
N THR A 160 1.09 11.74 -12.56
CA THR A 160 2.23 11.21 -11.77
C THR A 160 3.57 11.97 -11.86
N VAL A 161 3.68 13.04 -12.67
CA VAL A 161 4.93 13.83 -12.90
C VAL A 161 5.48 14.60 -11.66
N LYS A 162 5.04 14.23 -10.45
CA LYS A 162 5.58 14.70 -9.16
C LYS A 162 6.50 13.68 -8.46
N GLU A 163 6.60 12.43 -8.91
CA GLU A 163 7.44 11.41 -8.27
C GLU A 163 8.80 11.19 -8.97
N GLU A 164 9.90 11.33 -8.22
CA GLU A 164 11.26 11.09 -8.68
C GLU A 164 11.49 9.64 -9.18
N ASN A 165 10.76 8.67 -8.63
CA ASN A 165 10.80 7.27 -9.04
C ASN A 165 9.94 6.95 -10.28
N ALA A 166 9.19 7.91 -10.83
CA ALA A 166 8.37 7.69 -12.02
C ALA A 166 9.27 7.46 -13.27
N GLU A 167 10.25 8.33 -13.53
CA GLU A 167 11.03 8.35 -14.78
C GLU A 167 11.75 7.02 -15.07
N THR A 168 12.28 6.34 -14.04
CA THR A 168 12.95 5.04 -14.19
C THR A 168 11.96 3.92 -14.51
N ARG A 169 10.75 3.94 -13.94
CA ARG A 169 9.65 3.02 -14.31
C ARG A 169 9.24 3.26 -15.77
N TRP A 170 9.04 4.53 -16.14
CA TRP A 170 8.64 4.93 -17.50
C TRP A 170 9.65 4.53 -18.58
N LYS A 171 10.95 4.79 -18.40
CA LYS A 171 11.98 4.42 -19.39
C LYS A 171 12.01 2.91 -19.67
N MET A 172 11.92 2.10 -18.61
CA MET A 172 11.85 0.65 -18.76
C MET A 172 10.58 0.21 -19.50
N ILE A 173 9.41 0.76 -19.15
CA ILE A 173 8.15 0.41 -19.81
C ILE A 173 8.15 0.84 -21.28
N ALA A 174 8.66 2.03 -21.62
CA ALA A 174 8.77 2.48 -23.00
C ALA A 174 9.66 1.54 -23.85
N THR A 175 10.88 1.22 -23.38
CA THR A 175 11.77 0.27 -24.08
C THR A 175 11.18 -1.14 -24.20
N LYS A 176 10.31 -1.56 -23.27
CA LYS A 176 9.55 -2.83 -23.37
C LYS A 176 8.45 -2.75 -24.42
N ILE A 177 7.74 -1.63 -24.50
CA ILE A 177 6.70 -1.38 -25.49
C ILE A 177 7.29 -1.39 -26.90
N ASP A 178 8.40 -0.69 -27.14
CA ASP A 178 9.13 -0.72 -28.42
C ASP A 178 9.53 -2.15 -28.84
N TYR A 179 9.87 -3.00 -27.87
CA TYR A 179 10.18 -4.42 -28.12
C TYR A 179 8.94 -5.28 -28.41
N ILE A 180 7.83 -5.06 -27.69
CA ILE A 180 6.57 -5.80 -27.87
C ILE A 180 5.93 -5.46 -29.23
N LEU A 181 5.89 -4.17 -29.58
CA LEU A 181 5.38 -3.62 -30.86
C LEU A 181 6.31 -3.92 -32.05
N SER A 182 7.51 -4.44 -31.82
CA SER A 182 8.45 -4.80 -32.89
C SER A 182 7.87 -5.91 -33.79
N PRO A 183 7.87 -5.75 -35.13
CA PRO A 183 7.27 -6.69 -36.07
C PRO A 183 8.11 -7.97 -36.24
N ALA A 184 8.02 -8.86 -35.25
CA ALA A 184 8.48 -10.24 -35.29
C ALA A 184 7.29 -11.20 -35.49
N GLU A 185 7.49 -12.27 -36.26
CA GLU A 185 6.47 -13.16 -36.82
C GLU A 185 5.76 -14.10 -35.81
N SER A 186 5.85 -13.83 -34.49
CA SER A 186 5.28 -14.70 -33.45
C SER A 186 3.94 -14.18 -32.92
N GLU A 187 2.85 -14.80 -33.40
CA GLU A 187 1.50 -14.77 -32.83
C GLU A 187 1.45 -15.59 -31.50
N SER A 188 2.31 -15.25 -30.54
CA SER A 188 2.43 -16.00 -29.29
C SER A 188 1.45 -15.50 -28.23
N ILE A 189 0.74 -16.44 -27.60
CA ILE A 189 -0.05 -16.21 -26.37
C ILE A 189 0.81 -15.53 -25.29
N ASP A 190 2.11 -15.84 -25.21
CA ASP A 190 3.01 -15.21 -24.25
C ASP A 190 3.17 -13.69 -24.49
N ARG A 191 3.06 -13.19 -25.74
CA ARG A 191 3.07 -11.74 -26.04
C ARG A 191 1.80 -11.04 -25.57
N GLU A 192 0.63 -11.67 -25.72
CA GLU A 192 -0.62 -11.14 -25.15
C GLU A 192 -0.44 -10.96 -23.63
N ILE A 193 0.17 -11.95 -22.96
CA ILE A 193 0.41 -11.92 -21.51
C ILE A 193 1.46 -10.89 -21.12
N GLU A 194 2.60 -10.78 -21.82
CA GLU A 194 3.60 -9.72 -21.57
C GLU A 194 2.97 -8.32 -21.67
N LEU A 195 2.05 -8.13 -22.62
CA LEU A 195 1.36 -6.87 -22.85
C LEU A 195 0.29 -6.57 -21.77
N TYR A 196 -0.54 -7.53 -21.37
CA TYR A 196 -1.40 -7.36 -20.17
C TYR A 196 -0.58 -7.21 -18.88
N THR A 197 0.63 -7.78 -18.79
CA THR A 197 1.55 -7.58 -17.65
C THR A 197 1.99 -6.13 -17.60
N CYS A 198 2.46 -5.57 -18.73
CA CYS A 198 2.76 -4.15 -18.88
C CYS A 198 1.57 -3.28 -18.45
N ILE A 199 0.38 -3.52 -19.00
CA ILE A 199 -0.76 -2.64 -18.73
C ILE A 199 -1.31 -2.81 -17.30
N SER A 200 -1.19 -3.98 -16.68
CA SER A 200 -1.50 -4.16 -15.25
C SER A 200 -0.62 -3.34 -14.30
N MET A 201 0.56 -2.89 -14.76
CA MET A 201 1.41 -1.93 -14.03
C MET A 201 1.13 -0.45 -14.38
N LEU A 202 0.38 -0.20 -15.46
CA LEU A 202 -0.03 1.12 -15.96
C LEU A 202 -1.46 1.51 -15.55
N THR A 203 -2.05 0.71 -14.67
CA THR A 203 -3.37 0.95 -14.08
C THR A 203 -3.21 1.07 -12.57
N PRO A 204 -3.74 2.12 -11.91
CA PRO A 204 -3.53 2.36 -10.49
C PRO A 204 -3.84 1.14 -9.62
N SER A 205 -2.97 0.83 -8.67
CA SER A 205 -3.05 -0.41 -7.87
C SER A 205 -4.35 -0.52 -7.05
N GLU A 206 -4.91 0.62 -6.63
CA GLU A 206 -6.22 0.72 -5.94
C GLU A 206 -7.39 0.18 -6.77
N ILE A 207 -7.21 0.00 -8.08
CA ILE A 207 -8.25 -0.39 -9.04
C ILE A 207 -8.25 -1.90 -9.33
N ILE A 208 -7.19 -2.66 -9.03
CA ILE A 208 -7.11 -4.11 -9.36
C ILE A 208 -6.61 -5.02 -8.22
N VAL A 209 -6.37 -4.49 -7.02
CA VAL A 209 -6.59 -5.32 -5.82
C VAL A 209 -8.09 -5.66 -5.82
N PRO A 210 -8.52 -6.94 -5.68
CA PRO A 210 -9.93 -7.26 -5.61
C PRO A 210 -10.54 -6.44 -4.48
N GLN A 211 -11.55 -5.62 -4.80
CA GLN A 211 -12.07 -4.59 -3.89
C GLN A 211 -12.18 -5.18 -2.49
N ARG A 212 -11.49 -4.57 -1.51
CA ARG A 212 -11.79 -4.81 -0.09
C ARG A 212 -13.26 -4.50 0.04
N LEU A 213 -14.09 -5.54 0.09
CA LEU A 213 -15.54 -5.40 0.05
C LEU A 213 -15.91 -4.35 1.08
N ASP A 214 -16.53 -3.28 0.59
CA ASP A 214 -16.98 -2.17 1.42
C ASP A 214 -17.65 -2.74 2.67
N LYS A 215 -17.34 -2.19 3.85
CA LYS A 215 -17.78 -2.79 5.12
C LYS A 215 -19.29 -2.98 5.11
N ASP A 216 -20.00 -2.04 4.50
CA ASP A 216 -21.46 -2.04 4.38
C ASP A 216 -21.95 -3.04 3.30
N SER A 217 -21.18 -3.27 2.23
CA SER A 217 -21.42 -4.33 1.23
C SER A 217 -21.17 -5.74 1.77
N LEU A 218 -20.12 -5.93 2.59
CA LEU A 218 -19.85 -7.20 3.26
C LEU A 218 -20.92 -7.50 4.32
N ILE A 219 -21.33 -6.49 5.09
CA ILE A 219 -22.45 -6.58 6.03
C ILE A 219 -23.74 -6.94 5.27
N ALA A 220 -24.10 -6.24 4.20
CA ALA A 220 -25.29 -6.54 3.41
C ALA A 220 -25.29 -7.96 2.83
N GLN A 221 -24.15 -8.48 2.37
CA GLN A 221 -24.02 -9.87 1.92
C GLN A 221 -24.18 -10.88 3.05
N LEU A 222 -23.65 -10.58 4.24
CA LEU A 222 -23.82 -11.42 5.43
C LEU A 222 -25.28 -11.39 5.93
N GLU A 223 -25.91 -10.23 6.02
CA GLU A 223 -27.31 -10.06 6.41
C GLU A 223 -28.28 -10.75 5.44
N MET A 224 -28.03 -10.64 4.12
CA MET A 224 -28.78 -11.37 3.09
C MET A 224 -28.63 -12.89 3.27
N LYS A 225 -27.41 -13.37 3.54
CA LYS A 225 -27.14 -14.81 3.71
C LYS A 225 -27.72 -15.36 5.03
N ILE A 226 -27.64 -14.60 6.12
CA ILE A 226 -28.33 -14.90 7.38
C ILE A 226 -29.84 -15.00 7.14
N SER A 227 -30.43 -14.03 6.42
CA SER A 227 -31.86 -14.03 6.07
C SER A 227 -32.26 -15.25 5.23
N GLN A 228 -31.43 -15.66 4.26
CA GLN A 228 -31.66 -16.88 3.48
C GLN A 228 -31.62 -18.14 4.35
N LEU A 229 -30.63 -18.28 5.22
CA LEU A 229 -30.51 -19.42 6.14
C LEU A 229 -31.68 -19.46 7.14
N THR A 230 -32.08 -18.32 7.71
CA THR A 230 -33.27 -18.22 8.57
C THR A 230 -34.55 -18.62 7.84
N SER A 231 -34.70 -18.26 6.56
CA SER A 231 -35.85 -18.69 5.75
C SER A 231 -35.84 -20.19 5.48
N GLN A 232 -34.69 -20.77 5.11
CA GLN A 232 -34.55 -22.22 4.89
C GLN A 232 -34.78 -23.02 6.19
N GLN A 233 -34.35 -22.49 7.33
CA GLN A 233 -34.63 -23.06 8.65
C GLN A 233 -36.14 -23.06 8.93
N ALA A 234 -36.82 -21.92 8.76
CA ALA A 234 -38.26 -21.80 9.00
C ALA A 234 -39.10 -22.73 8.09
N GLU A 235 -38.72 -22.87 6.81
CA GLU A 235 -39.34 -23.83 5.89
C GLU A 235 -39.07 -25.28 6.31
N SER A 236 -37.84 -25.60 6.75
CA SER A 236 -37.48 -26.94 7.22
C SER A 236 -38.24 -27.33 8.50
N THR A 237 -38.31 -26.44 9.50
CA THR A 237 -39.08 -26.65 10.73
C THR A 237 -40.56 -26.85 10.42
N LYS A 238 -41.15 -25.99 9.58
CA LYS A 238 -42.56 -26.12 9.18
C LYS A 238 -42.84 -27.44 8.44
N THR A 239 -41.94 -27.87 7.57
CA THR A 239 -42.06 -29.15 6.84
C THR A 239 -41.92 -30.35 7.78
N TRP A 240 -41.10 -30.22 8.83
CA TRP A 240 -40.98 -31.21 9.89
C TRP A 240 -42.25 -31.27 10.77
N GLU A 241 -42.78 -30.12 11.21
CA GLU A 241 -44.02 -30.06 12.01
C GLU A 241 -45.22 -30.68 11.27
N GLN A 242 -45.33 -30.48 9.96
CA GLN A 242 -46.38 -31.11 9.14
C GLN A 242 -46.24 -32.64 9.15
N LYS A 243 -45.04 -33.17 8.89
CA LYS A 243 -44.76 -34.62 8.93
C LYS A 243 -44.97 -35.23 10.33
N TRP A 244 -44.66 -34.46 11.38
CA TRP A 244 -44.94 -34.86 12.75
C TRP A 244 -46.45 -34.97 12.99
N GLN A 245 -47.23 -33.94 12.64
CA GLN A 245 -48.69 -33.94 12.81
C GLN A 245 -49.36 -35.07 12.03
N GLU A 246 -48.94 -35.32 10.79
CA GLU A 246 -49.39 -36.48 9.99
C GLU A 246 -49.12 -37.80 10.73
N ARG A 247 -47.88 -38.07 11.13
CA ARG A 247 -47.51 -39.29 11.88
C ARG A 247 -48.21 -39.41 13.23
N GLU A 248 -48.47 -38.30 13.93
CA GLU A 248 -49.20 -38.33 15.20
C GLU A 248 -50.69 -38.66 15.00
N THR A 249 -51.32 -38.16 13.92
CA THR A 249 -52.69 -38.59 13.57
C THR A 249 -52.76 -40.07 13.18
N ASP A 250 -51.76 -40.56 12.44
CA ASP A 250 -51.63 -41.96 12.05
C ASP A 250 -51.47 -42.88 13.29
N TYR A 251 -50.62 -42.49 14.24
CA TYR A 251 -50.44 -43.17 15.53
C TYR A 251 -51.73 -43.19 16.37
N ARG A 252 -52.43 -42.05 16.48
CA ARG A 252 -53.70 -41.95 17.21
C ARG A 252 -54.80 -42.81 16.58
N SER A 253 -54.85 -42.94 15.25
CA SER A 253 -55.77 -43.87 14.58
C SER A 253 -55.44 -45.33 14.92
N LEU A 254 -54.17 -45.72 14.77
CA LEU A 254 -53.69 -47.07 15.06
C LEU A 254 -54.00 -47.47 16.53
N GLN A 255 -53.81 -46.54 17.47
CA GLN A 255 -54.15 -46.75 18.88
C GLN A 255 -55.66 -46.91 19.13
N GLN A 256 -56.52 -46.22 18.37
CA GLN A 256 -57.97 -46.45 18.43
C GLN A 256 -58.37 -47.80 17.84
N ASP A 257 -57.71 -48.26 16.78
CA ASP A 257 -57.99 -49.55 16.15
C ASP A 257 -57.50 -50.73 17.02
N MET A 258 -56.33 -50.61 17.66
CA MET A 258 -55.89 -51.55 18.70
C MET A 258 -56.89 -51.64 19.86
N ASN A 259 -57.46 -50.52 20.31
CA ASN A 259 -58.48 -50.51 21.37
C ASN A 259 -59.79 -51.20 20.92
N LYS A 260 -60.17 -51.15 19.63
CA LYS A 260 -61.30 -51.93 19.10
C LYS A 260 -61.00 -53.44 19.10
N MET A 261 -59.75 -53.82 18.80
CA MET A 261 -59.31 -55.22 18.81
C MET A 261 -59.20 -55.85 20.21
N GLN A 262 -59.18 -55.06 21.30
CA GLN A 262 -59.21 -55.58 22.67
C GLN A 262 -60.51 -56.31 23.04
N ASN A 263 -61.58 -56.21 22.22
CA ASN A 263 -62.78 -57.04 22.36
C ASN A 263 -62.54 -58.56 22.11
N SER A 264 -61.33 -58.95 21.66
CA SER A 264 -60.94 -60.35 21.43
C SER A 264 -61.23 -61.31 22.60
N ASP A 265 -61.27 -60.84 23.84
CA ASP A 265 -61.58 -61.70 25.00
C ASP A 265 -63.06 -62.12 25.05
N ALA A 266 -63.97 -61.32 24.47
CA ALA A 266 -65.38 -61.67 24.36
C ALA A 266 -65.60 -62.77 23.29
N ASP A 267 -64.94 -62.64 22.14
CA ASP A 267 -65.02 -63.64 21.06
C ASP A 267 -64.39 -64.99 21.49
N ALA A 268 -63.29 -64.94 22.25
CA ALA A 268 -62.68 -66.12 22.85
C ALA A 268 -63.62 -66.83 23.85
N GLN A 269 -64.37 -66.07 24.65
CA GLN A 269 -65.40 -66.62 25.54
C GLN A 269 -66.58 -67.21 24.75
N LEU A 270 -67.06 -66.53 23.71
CA LEU A 270 -68.16 -67.01 22.86
C LEU A 270 -67.81 -68.32 22.15
N MET A 271 -66.63 -68.40 21.51
CA MET A 271 -66.14 -69.64 20.90
C MET A 271 -66.05 -70.80 21.91
N LYS A 272 -65.64 -70.52 23.15
CA LYS A 272 -65.60 -71.53 24.22
C LYS A 272 -67.01 -72.02 24.59
N MET A 273 -67.97 -71.10 24.78
CA MET A 273 -69.36 -71.45 25.08
C MET A 273 -69.98 -72.31 23.97
N LEU A 274 -69.73 -71.98 22.70
CA LEU A 274 -70.19 -72.78 21.56
C LEU A 274 -69.55 -74.17 21.56
N GLN A 275 -68.23 -74.29 21.74
CA GLN A 275 -67.55 -75.60 21.84
C GLN A 275 -68.12 -76.46 22.97
N ASP A 276 -68.37 -75.88 24.14
CA ASP A 276 -68.87 -76.64 25.30
C ASP A 276 -70.37 -76.99 25.14
N ARG A 277 -71.18 -76.15 24.46
CA ARG A 277 -72.58 -76.49 24.12
C ARG A 277 -72.68 -77.56 23.02
N ILE A 278 -71.78 -77.57 22.04
CA ILE A 278 -71.71 -78.62 21.01
C ILE A 278 -71.41 -79.97 21.68
N LYS A 279 -70.36 -80.06 22.53
CA LYS A 279 -70.05 -81.28 23.32
C LYS A 279 -71.23 -81.76 24.17
N ALA A 280 -71.98 -80.82 24.78
CA ALA A 280 -73.16 -81.17 25.55
C ALA A 280 -74.26 -81.81 24.66
N LEU A 281 -74.52 -81.25 23.47
CA LEU A 281 -75.45 -81.86 22.50
C LEU A 281 -74.95 -83.19 21.92
N GLU A 282 -73.64 -83.39 21.78
CA GLU A 282 -73.06 -84.68 21.37
C GLU A 282 -73.35 -85.76 22.42
N GLN A 283 -73.21 -85.43 23.71
CA GLN A 283 -73.53 -86.32 24.82
C GLN A 283 -75.04 -86.59 24.93
N GLU A 284 -75.87 -85.55 24.81
CA GLU A 284 -77.34 -85.64 24.79
C GLU A 284 -77.83 -86.54 23.64
N ASN A 285 -77.27 -86.37 22.43
CA ASN A 285 -77.54 -87.22 21.28
C ASN A 285 -77.07 -88.67 21.46
N GLU A 286 -75.91 -88.92 22.06
CA GLU A 286 -75.43 -90.28 22.33
C GLU A 286 -76.19 -90.99 23.47
N LEU A 287 -76.85 -90.24 24.37
CA LEU A 287 -77.80 -90.79 25.33
C LEU A 287 -79.13 -91.13 24.64
N SER A 288 -79.72 -90.19 23.90
CA SER A 288 -80.99 -90.43 23.18
C SER A 288 -80.88 -91.57 22.16
N LYS A 289 -79.73 -91.72 21.48
CA LYS A 289 -79.42 -92.90 20.65
C LYS A 289 -79.42 -94.22 21.41
N ARG A 290 -79.12 -94.25 22.71
CA ARG A 290 -79.18 -95.48 23.53
C ARG A 290 -80.61 -95.77 23.95
N GLU A 291 -81.31 -94.76 24.47
CA GLU A 291 -82.73 -94.84 24.82
C GLU A 291 -83.57 -95.36 23.64
N MET A 292 -83.38 -94.81 22.44
CA MET A 292 -84.07 -95.30 21.23
C MET A 292 -83.69 -96.75 20.86
N ARG A 293 -82.46 -97.19 21.10
CA ARG A 293 -82.05 -98.60 20.89
C ARG A 293 -82.67 -99.53 21.94
N GLU A 294 -82.78 -99.09 23.19
CA GLU A 294 -83.39 -99.84 24.29
C GLU A 294 -84.91 -99.95 24.11
N LEU A 295 -85.58 -98.88 23.69
CA LEU A 295 -87.01 -98.89 23.31
C LEU A 295 -87.26 -99.81 22.11
N ARG A 296 -86.46 -99.70 21.03
CA ARG A 296 -86.53 -100.61 19.87
C ARG A 296 -86.31 -102.08 20.26
N THR A 297 -85.40 -102.36 21.20
CA THR A 297 -85.17 -103.71 21.73
C THR A 297 -86.35 -104.20 22.58
N THR A 298 -86.97 -103.31 23.36
CA THR A 298 -88.15 -103.60 24.19
C THR A 298 -89.37 -103.97 23.34
N ILE A 299 -89.60 -103.28 22.22
CA ILE A 299 -90.69 -103.61 21.27
C ILE A 299 -90.53 -105.04 20.74
N VAL A 300 -89.31 -105.45 20.36
CA VAL A 300 -89.01 -106.79 19.84
C VAL A 300 -89.25 -107.91 20.88
N MET A 301 -89.40 -107.56 22.16
CA MET A 301 -89.70 -108.50 23.25
C MET A 301 -91.19 -108.55 23.64
N ILE A 302 -92.06 -107.73 23.04
CA ILE A 302 -93.52 -107.75 23.30
C ILE A 302 -94.19 -108.67 22.28
N ASP A 303 -95.11 -109.54 22.73
CA ASP A 303 -95.92 -110.35 21.81
C ASP A 303 -96.94 -109.45 21.07
N PRO A 304 -96.92 -109.37 19.73
CA PRO A 304 -97.82 -108.50 18.96
C PRO A 304 -99.31 -108.87 19.05
N SER A 305 -99.66 -109.99 19.70
CA SER A 305 -101.04 -110.44 19.90
C SER A 305 -101.66 -110.04 21.25
N GLU A 306 -100.85 -109.65 22.25
CA GLU A 306 -101.37 -109.31 23.60
C GLU A 306 -101.48 -107.80 23.88
N ASP A 307 -100.53 -106.97 23.44
CA ASP A 307 -100.44 -105.55 23.88
C ASP A 307 -100.06 -104.56 22.74
N GLN A 308 -100.88 -104.52 21.70
CA GLN A 308 -100.66 -103.63 20.54
C GLN A 308 -100.67 -102.14 20.88
N SER A 309 -101.44 -101.73 21.91
CA SER A 309 -101.47 -100.32 22.34
C SER A 309 -100.09 -99.87 22.84
N ARG A 310 -99.44 -100.69 23.67
CA ARG A 310 -98.12 -100.40 24.20
C ARG A 310 -97.02 -100.44 23.14
N VAL A 311 -97.14 -101.31 22.13
CA VAL A 311 -96.23 -101.26 20.96
C VAL A 311 -96.36 -99.91 20.28
N LEU A 312 -97.59 -99.48 19.96
CA LEU A 312 -97.84 -98.19 19.30
C LEU A 312 -97.37 -97.00 20.15
N ASP A 313 -97.55 -97.03 21.48
CA ASP A 313 -97.07 -95.99 22.39
C ASP A 313 -95.52 -95.91 22.45
N LEU A 314 -94.84 -97.06 22.33
CA LEU A 314 -93.37 -97.11 22.26
C LEU A 314 -92.84 -96.68 20.89
N GLU A 315 -93.54 -96.99 19.80
CA GLU A 315 -93.23 -96.51 18.44
C GLU A 315 -93.39 -94.97 18.37
N ASN A 316 -94.47 -94.41 18.92
CA ASN A 316 -94.67 -92.97 19.05
C ASN A 316 -93.57 -92.29 19.89
N GLN A 317 -93.04 -92.97 20.93
CA GLN A 317 -91.91 -92.47 21.71
C GLN A 317 -90.60 -92.48 20.92
N ILE A 318 -90.37 -93.51 20.08
CA ILE A 318 -89.22 -93.57 19.18
C ILE A 318 -89.31 -92.48 18.10
N GLU A 319 -90.46 -92.28 17.45
CA GLU A 319 -90.61 -91.22 16.43
C GLU A 319 -90.37 -89.82 17.04
N GLN A 320 -90.88 -89.57 18.26
CA GLN A 320 -90.57 -88.34 18.99
C GLN A 320 -89.09 -88.21 19.38
N GLY A 321 -88.43 -89.33 19.72
CA GLY A 321 -86.99 -89.38 19.97
C GLY A 321 -86.17 -89.05 18.72
N GLU A 322 -86.50 -89.69 17.59
CA GLU A 322 -85.82 -89.49 16.30
C GLU A 322 -85.98 -88.05 15.81
N LYS A 323 -87.17 -87.46 15.99
CA LYS A 323 -87.42 -86.05 15.67
C LYS A 323 -86.59 -85.08 16.55
N ARG A 324 -86.50 -85.33 17.86
CA ARG A 324 -85.65 -84.53 18.78
C ARG A 324 -84.17 -84.67 18.42
N TYR A 325 -83.72 -85.88 18.10
CA TYR A 325 -82.36 -86.16 17.66
C TYR A 325 -82.03 -85.43 16.34
N ASP A 326 -82.90 -85.50 15.34
CA ASP A 326 -82.72 -84.80 14.06
C ASP A 326 -82.67 -83.28 14.24
N ASP A 327 -83.53 -82.72 15.09
CA ASP A 327 -83.51 -81.27 15.38
C ASP A 327 -82.24 -80.87 16.16
N ALA A 328 -81.80 -81.67 17.14
CA ALA A 328 -80.53 -81.45 17.84
C ALA A 328 -79.31 -81.55 16.90
N VAL A 329 -79.32 -82.48 15.92
CA VAL A 329 -78.30 -82.58 14.88
C VAL A 329 -78.32 -81.36 13.93
N LYS A 330 -79.50 -80.79 13.63
CA LYS A 330 -79.59 -79.52 12.86
C LYS A 330 -79.00 -78.35 13.66
N THR A 331 -79.35 -78.21 14.94
CA THR A 331 -78.79 -77.16 15.82
C THR A 331 -77.27 -77.29 15.96
N MET A 332 -76.76 -78.51 16.14
CA MET A 332 -75.33 -78.79 16.20
C MET A 332 -74.60 -78.43 14.89
N LYS A 333 -75.18 -78.74 13.72
CA LYS A 333 -74.63 -78.31 12.42
C LYS A 333 -74.61 -76.79 12.28
N SER A 334 -75.67 -76.11 12.73
CA SER A 334 -75.74 -74.63 12.72
C SER A 334 -74.64 -74.01 13.59
N MET A 335 -74.47 -74.48 14.83
CA MET A 335 -73.43 -73.97 15.74
C MET A 335 -72.01 -74.30 15.27
N ASN A 336 -71.79 -75.43 14.58
CA ASN A 336 -70.48 -75.71 13.96
C ASN A 336 -70.16 -74.69 12.84
N ILE A 337 -71.14 -74.33 11.99
CA ILE A 337 -70.95 -73.30 10.95
C ILE A 337 -70.66 -71.92 11.58
N GLU A 338 -71.40 -71.55 12.62
CA GLU A 338 -71.19 -70.31 13.38
C GLU A 338 -69.81 -70.27 14.06
N LEU A 339 -69.38 -71.41 14.63
CA LEU A 339 -68.09 -71.56 15.30
C LEU A 339 -66.90 -71.50 14.33
N ASP A 340 -67.02 -72.12 13.15
CA ASP A 340 -65.97 -72.04 12.12
C ASP A 340 -65.92 -70.65 11.46
N ALA A 341 -67.05 -69.94 11.36
CA ALA A 341 -67.07 -68.52 10.97
C ALA A 341 -66.37 -67.62 12.02
N LEU A 342 -66.70 -67.79 13.31
CA LEU A 342 -66.04 -67.06 14.41
C LEU A 342 -64.53 -67.36 14.50
N ARG A 343 -64.11 -68.61 14.23
CA ARG A 343 -62.69 -68.96 14.10
C ARG A 343 -62.02 -68.18 12.97
N PHE A 344 -62.65 -68.10 11.79
CA PHE A 344 -62.11 -67.35 10.66
C PHE A 344 -61.96 -65.85 11.00
N GLU A 345 -62.99 -65.23 11.56
CA GLU A 345 -62.91 -63.82 12.00
C GLU A 345 -61.80 -63.59 13.04
N VAL A 346 -61.62 -64.50 14.00
CA VAL A 346 -60.57 -64.36 15.02
C VAL A 346 -59.17 -64.58 14.43
N GLU A 347 -59.01 -65.47 13.45
CA GLU A 347 -57.74 -65.62 12.72
C GLU A 347 -57.41 -64.38 11.87
N GLU A 348 -58.41 -63.80 11.19
CA GLU A 348 -58.27 -62.56 10.41
C GLU A 348 -57.93 -61.36 11.31
N ARG A 349 -58.60 -61.21 12.46
CA ARG A 349 -58.31 -60.15 13.45
C ARG A 349 -56.92 -60.31 14.07
N LYS A 350 -56.42 -61.54 14.30
CA LYS A 350 -55.03 -61.77 14.72
C LYS A 350 -54.02 -61.35 13.64
N ALA A 351 -54.26 -61.72 12.37
CA ALA A 351 -53.37 -61.37 11.26
C ALA A 351 -53.32 -59.85 11.03
N MET A 352 -54.46 -59.17 11.17
CA MET A 352 -54.54 -57.70 11.18
C MET A 352 -53.76 -57.11 12.37
N LYS A 353 -53.93 -57.65 13.58
CA LYS A 353 -53.18 -57.20 14.76
C LYS A 353 -51.66 -57.37 14.58
N GLU A 354 -51.19 -58.52 14.10
CA GLU A 354 -49.74 -58.77 13.89
C GLU A 354 -49.15 -57.78 12.87
N LYS A 355 -49.90 -57.49 11.80
CA LYS A 355 -49.54 -56.47 10.81
C LYS A 355 -49.50 -55.05 11.41
N ASP A 356 -50.44 -54.72 12.29
CA ASP A 356 -50.50 -53.42 12.96
C ASP A 356 -49.43 -53.28 14.06
N ASP A 357 -49.10 -54.35 14.80
CA ASP A 357 -47.96 -54.40 15.73
C ASP A 357 -46.62 -54.21 14.98
N VAL A 358 -46.47 -54.79 13.77
CA VAL A 358 -45.32 -54.53 12.88
C VAL A 358 -45.30 -53.09 12.35
N ARG A 359 -46.46 -52.51 12.01
CA ARG A 359 -46.58 -51.09 11.62
C ARG A 359 -46.18 -50.17 12.79
N LEU A 360 -46.64 -50.46 14.01
CA LEU A 360 -46.31 -49.72 15.23
C LEU A 360 -44.81 -49.76 15.53
N LEU A 361 -44.19 -50.94 15.44
CA LEU A 361 -42.72 -51.09 15.58
C LEU A 361 -41.95 -50.32 14.51
N THR A 362 -42.48 -50.22 13.29
CA THR A 362 -41.86 -49.44 12.20
C THR A 362 -41.99 -47.93 12.46
N LEU A 363 -43.17 -47.45 12.85
CA LEU A 363 -43.41 -46.06 13.21
C LEU A 363 -42.57 -45.61 14.42
N ASN A 364 -42.42 -46.45 15.44
CA ASN A 364 -41.56 -46.16 16.59
C ASN A 364 -40.09 -45.98 16.16
N ARG A 365 -39.55 -46.87 15.31
CA ARG A 365 -38.19 -46.72 14.74
C ARG A 365 -38.02 -45.53 13.80
N GLU A 366 -39.10 -45.01 13.23
CA GLU A 366 -39.08 -43.76 12.46
C GLU A 366 -39.15 -42.53 13.35
N ARG A 367 -39.87 -42.62 14.48
CA ARG A 367 -39.86 -41.59 15.53
C ARG A 367 -38.49 -41.49 16.19
N GLU A 368 -37.90 -42.60 16.62
CA GLU A 368 -36.55 -42.65 17.23
C GLU A 368 -35.50 -41.97 16.33
N ARG A 369 -35.50 -42.27 15.02
CA ARG A 369 -34.62 -41.61 14.06
C ARG A 369 -34.90 -40.11 13.86
N MET A 370 -36.16 -39.68 13.89
CA MET A 370 -36.47 -38.24 13.86
C MET A 370 -36.03 -37.51 15.14
N GLU A 371 -36.09 -38.17 16.29
CA GLU A 371 -35.62 -37.61 17.57
C GLU A 371 -34.07 -37.50 17.59
N GLU A 372 -33.37 -38.48 17.00
CA GLU A 372 -31.93 -38.45 16.75
C GLU A 372 -31.54 -37.33 15.75
N GLU A 373 -32.20 -37.26 14.58
CA GLU A 373 -32.02 -36.19 13.59
C GLU A 373 -32.28 -34.79 14.16
N MET A 374 -33.27 -34.63 15.05
CA MET A 374 -33.49 -33.36 15.77
C MET A 374 -32.38 -33.02 16.76
N GLY A 375 -31.84 -34.01 17.48
CA GLY A 375 -30.71 -33.80 18.39
C GLY A 375 -29.48 -33.30 17.63
N ASP A 376 -29.19 -33.93 16.48
CA ASP A 376 -28.12 -33.54 15.57
C ASP A 376 -28.28 -32.11 15.02
N LEU A 377 -29.50 -31.73 14.63
CA LEU A 377 -29.81 -30.38 14.15
C LEU A 377 -29.72 -29.33 15.27
N GLN A 378 -30.16 -29.64 16.49
CA GLN A 378 -30.02 -28.75 17.65
C GLN A 378 -28.54 -28.56 18.03
N LEU A 379 -27.72 -29.62 17.96
CA LEU A 379 -26.29 -29.52 18.21
C LEU A 379 -25.62 -28.57 17.20
N ARG A 380 -25.83 -28.80 15.89
CA ARG A 380 -25.29 -27.93 14.83
C ARG A 380 -25.76 -26.49 14.95
N MET A 381 -27.02 -26.25 15.31
CA MET A 381 -27.51 -24.88 15.61
C MET A 381 -26.77 -24.22 16.77
N THR A 382 -26.34 -24.98 17.79
CA THR A 382 -25.52 -24.42 18.88
C THR A 382 -24.08 -24.17 18.45
N GLU A 383 -23.50 -25.03 17.60
CA GLU A 383 -22.16 -24.87 17.03
C GLU A 383 -22.09 -23.65 16.10
N GLU A 384 -22.98 -23.55 15.10
CA GLU A 384 -23.07 -22.40 14.19
C GLU A 384 -23.31 -21.07 14.94
N LYS A 385 -24.06 -21.10 16.05
CA LYS A 385 -24.25 -19.92 16.89
C LYS A 385 -22.97 -19.51 17.62
N ILE A 386 -22.20 -20.48 18.15
CA ILE A 386 -20.90 -20.20 18.79
C ILE A 386 -19.93 -19.62 17.75
N GLU A 387 -19.86 -20.20 16.55
CA GLU A 387 -19.04 -19.65 15.45
C GLU A 387 -19.46 -18.23 15.06
N ALA A 388 -20.77 -17.93 15.05
CA ALA A 388 -21.28 -16.60 14.74
C ALA A 388 -20.94 -15.56 15.84
N ASP A 389 -21.10 -15.91 17.12
CA ASP A 389 -20.72 -15.02 18.24
C ASP A 389 -19.18 -14.86 18.35
N GLU A 390 -18.39 -15.87 17.98
CA GLU A 390 -16.94 -15.74 17.81
C GLU A 390 -16.58 -14.81 16.64
N ALA A 391 -17.16 -15.02 15.45
CA ALA A 391 -16.89 -14.18 14.28
C ALA A 391 -17.24 -12.70 14.55
N LYS A 392 -18.34 -12.45 15.26
CA LYS A 392 -18.75 -11.13 15.75
C LYS A 392 -17.74 -10.54 16.74
N SER A 393 -17.18 -11.35 17.63
CA SER A 393 -16.13 -10.93 18.57
C SER A 393 -14.84 -10.56 17.83
N ARG A 394 -14.41 -11.37 16.84
CA ARG A 394 -13.25 -11.07 15.98
C ARG A 394 -13.45 -9.79 15.16
N MET A 395 -14.66 -9.52 14.64
CA MET A 395 -14.97 -8.25 13.95
C MET A 395 -14.93 -7.03 14.88
N ALA A 396 -15.31 -7.18 16.15
CA ALA A 396 -15.20 -6.11 17.15
C ALA A 396 -13.72 -5.80 17.45
N GLU A 397 -12.89 -6.83 17.62
CA GLU A 397 -11.44 -6.67 17.83
C GLU A 397 -10.76 -6.01 16.62
N ILE A 398 -11.04 -6.46 15.39
CA ILE A 398 -10.51 -5.84 14.16
C ILE A 398 -10.95 -4.37 14.06
N THR A 399 -12.18 -4.04 14.46
CA THR A 399 -12.65 -2.65 14.46
C THR A 399 -11.86 -1.81 15.47
N LEU A 400 -11.60 -2.31 16.68
CA LEU A 400 -10.77 -1.64 17.69
C LEU A 400 -9.32 -1.44 17.20
N GLN A 401 -8.73 -2.45 16.58
CA GLN A 401 -7.39 -2.36 15.99
C GLN A 401 -7.33 -1.32 14.84
N MET A 402 -8.38 -1.22 14.02
CA MET A 402 -8.48 -0.18 12.99
C MET A 402 -8.64 1.23 13.56
N GLU A 403 -9.33 1.39 14.68
CA GLU A 403 -9.42 2.68 15.38
C GLU A 403 -8.07 3.08 15.99
N HIS A 404 -7.36 2.17 16.66
CA HIS A 404 -6.00 2.42 17.16
C HIS A 404 -5.04 2.80 16.02
N ALA A 405 -5.03 2.06 14.90
CA ALA A 405 -4.19 2.36 13.75
C ALA A 405 -4.53 3.72 13.09
N LYS A 406 -5.79 4.17 13.18
CA LYS A 406 -6.24 5.49 12.72
C LYS A 406 -5.76 6.60 13.66
N GLU A 407 -5.80 6.39 14.97
CA GLU A 407 -5.21 7.30 15.95
C GLU A 407 -3.69 7.40 15.77
N GLU A 408 -2.98 6.28 15.69
CA GLU A 408 -1.54 6.23 15.42
C GLU A 408 -1.18 7.00 14.13
N ARG A 409 -1.89 6.73 13.03
CA ARG A 409 -1.71 7.47 11.76
C ARG A 409 -1.92 8.98 11.94
N SER A 410 -2.88 9.42 12.74
CA SER A 410 -3.07 10.85 13.03
C SER A 410 -1.91 11.45 13.82
N THR A 411 -1.34 10.72 14.79
CA THR A 411 -0.16 11.20 15.56
C THR A 411 1.11 11.23 14.71
N LEU A 412 1.28 10.27 13.78
CA LEU A 412 2.37 10.26 12.81
C LEU A 412 2.24 11.43 11.82
N GLN A 413 1.03 11.71 11.33
CA GLN A 413 0.77 12.86 10.45
C GLN A 413 1.03 14.20 11.18
N ALA A 414 0.67 14.32 12.46
CA ALA A 414 1.01 15.48 13.28
C ALA A 414 2.54 15.66 13.40
N ARG A 415 3.28 14.61 13.79
CA ARG A 415 4.75 14.61 13.87
C ARG A 415 5.42 14.92 12.53
N GLN A 416 4.86 14.45 11.41
CA GLN A 416 5.34 14.79 10.08
C GLN A 416 5.17 16.29 9.79
N SER A 417 4.04 16.88 10.18
CA SER A 417 3.83 18.33 10.01
C SER A 417 4.77 19.18 10.88
N GLU A 418 5.09 18.72 12.10
CA GLU A 418 6.11 19.32 12.97
C GLU A 418 7.52 19.23 12.34
N PHE A 419 7.86 18.07 11.76
CA PHE A 419 9.12 17.86 11.05
C PHE A 419 9.24 18.75 9.80
N ASP A 420 8.18 18.85 9.00
CA ASP A 420 8.13 19.74 7.82
C ASP A 420 8.23 21.22 8.20
N GLU A 421 7.74 21.61 9.39
CA GLU A 421 7.98 22.97 9.91
C GLU A 421 9.43 23.15 10.40
N ALA A 422 10.01 22.15 11.08
CA ALA A 422 11.41 22.17 11.50
C ALA A 422 12.38 22.26 10.30
N VAL A 423 12.12 21.52 9.22
CA VAL A 423 12.87 21.60 7.95
C VAL A 423 12.74 22.99 7.30
N ARG A 424 11.55 23.60 7.32
CA ARG A 424 11.35 24.98 6.84
C ARG A 424 12.11 26.00 7.68
N ARG A 425 12.10 25.86 9.02
CA ARG A 425 12.90 26.68 9.94
C ARG A 425 14.41 26.51 9.68
N PHE A 426 14.88 25.28 9.45
CA PHE A 426 16.29 25.00 9.14
C PHE A 426 16.74 25.66 7.83
N LYS A 427 15.97 25.52 6.74
CA LYS A 427 16.26 26.19 5.46
C LYS A 427 16.38 27.70 5.61
N LYS A 428 15.49 28.35 6.37
CA LYS A 428 15.57 29.79 6.64
C LYS A 428 16.85 30.19 7.40
N VAL A 429 17.30 29.37 8.35
CA VAL A 429 18.58 29.60 9.06
C VAL A 429 19.79 29.40 8.12
N GLU A 430 19.69 28.50 7.15
CA GLU A 430 20.72 28.28 6.12
C GLU A 430 20.77 29.42 5.09
N GLU A 431 19.62 29.98 4.70
CA GLU A 431 19.50 31.22 3.92
C GLU A 431 20.10 32.42 4.67
N GLU A 432 19.72 32.64 5.94
CA GLU A 432 20.28 33.69 6.79
C GLU A 432 21.79 33.55 6.99
N ARG A 433 22.28 32.31 7.14
CA ARG A 433 23.71 32.01 7.23
C ARG A 433 24.44 32.35 5.93
N THR A 434 23.94 31.92 4.77
CA THR A 434 24.61 32.18 3.49
C THR A 434 24.58 33.66 3.11
N GLU A 435 23.54 34.41 3.49
CA GLU A 435 23.53 35.87 3.37
C GLU A 435 24.56 36.54 4.31
N ALA A 436 24.72 36.03 5.54
CA ALA A 436 25.74 36.51 6.48
C ALA A 436 27.18 36.20 6.00
N GLU A 437 27.43 35.01 5.46
CA GLU A 437 28.71 34.63 4.85
C GLU A 437 29.04 35.52 3.65
N LYS A 438 28.04 35.84 2.81
CA LYS A 438 28.19 36.81 1.71
C LYS A 438 28.55 38.21 2.21
N LYS A 439 27.82 38.74 3.21
CA LYS A 439 28.11 40.05 3.83
C LYS A 439 29.51 40.08 4.46
N MET A 440 29.97 38.97 5.04
CA MET A 440 31.33 38.82 5.57
C MET A 440 32.39 38.82 4.45
N ALA A 441 32.13 38.19 3.30
CA ALA A 441 33.01 38.21 2.15
C ALA A 441 33.13 39.63 1.55
N GLU A 442 32.01 40.35 1.38
CA GLU A 442 31.98 41.75 0.93
C GLU A 442 32.78 42.68 1.89
N ALA A 443 32.62 42.49 3.21
CA ALA A 443 33.40 43.21 4.22
C ALA A 443 34.91 42.88 4.17
N LEU A 444 35.28 41.61 3.93
CA LEU A 444 36.67 41.19 3.75
C LEU A 444 37.30 41.78 2.49
N GLU A 445 36.56 41.87 1.38
CA GLU A 445 37.04 42.53 0.16
C GLU A 445 37.25 44.04 0.40
N LEU A 446 36.32 44.71 1.09
CA LEU A 446 36.46 46.12 1.47
C LEU A 446 37.72 46.35 2.34
N VAL A 447 37.98 45.46 3.31
CA VAL A 447 39.20 45.50 4.14
C VAL A 447 40.47 45.23 3.32
N GLN A 448 40.43 44.34 2.32
CA GLN A 448 41.55 44.17 1.38
C GLN A 448 41.78 45.41 0.53
N LYS A 449 40.72 46.03 0.01
CA LYS A 449 40.80 47.27 -0.77
C LYS A 449 41.42 48.41 0.05
N MET A 450 40.94 48.60 1.29
CA MET A 450 41.49 49.56 2.25
C MET A 450 42.97 49.30 2.57
N ARG A 451 43.40 48.02 2.68
CA ARG A 451 44.83 47.68 2.81
C ARG A 451 45.63 48.08 1.57
N ARG A 452 45.15 47.76 0.36
CA ARG A 452 45.81 48.14 -0.90
C ARG A 452 45.96 49.66 -0.99
N GLU A 453 44.90 50.43 -0.76
CA GLU A 453 44.90 51.90 -0.80
C GLU A 453 45.83 52.53 0.26
N ARG A 454 45.87 51.97 1.48
CA ARG A 454 46.83 52.34 2.52
C ARG A 454 48.27 52.08 2.07
N ASP A 455 48.55 50.90 1.52
CA ASP A 455 49.90 50.50 1.15
C ASP A 455 50.40 51.31 -0.07
N ASP A 456 49.50 51.66 -0.97
CA ASP A 456 49.70 52.63 -2.05
C ASP A 456 50.05 54.04 -1.52
N MET A 457 49.34 54.52 -0.49
CA MET A 457 49.70 55.77 0.20
C MET A 457 51.06 55.68 0.89
N VAL A 458 51.38 54.57 1.55
CA VAL A 458 52.70 54.35 2.18
C VAL A 458 53.82 54.32 1.14
N GLN A 459 53.61 53.72 -0.04
CA GLN A 459 54.57 53.80 -1.15
C GLN A 459 54.71 55.23 -1.68
N LYS A 460 53.61 55.94 -1.91
CA LYS A 460 53.61 57.35 -2.36
C LYS A 460 54.33 58.27 -1.36
N LEU A 461 54.14 58.06 -0.06
CA LEU A 461 54.85 58.77 1.00
C LEU A 461 56.33 58.40 1.05
N LYS A 462 56.70 57.12 0.99
CA LYS A 462 58.10 56.68 0.92
C LYS A 462 58.82 57.25 -0.31
N LYS A 463 58.16 57.29 -1.47
CA LYS A 463 58.71 57.88 -2.69
C LYS A 463 58.97 59.39 -2.52
N ARG A 464 57.97 60.14 -2.05
CA ARG A 464 58.12 61.58 -1.74
C ARG A 464 59.23 61.84 -0.73
N LEU A 465 59.35 61.03 0.32
CA LEU A 465 60.41 61.16 1.34
C LEU A 465 61.80 60.86 0.73
N GLY A 466 61.89 59.91 -0.21
CA GLY A 466 63.12 59.65 -0.97
C GLY A 466 63.50 60.80 -1.91
N GLU A 467 62.52 61.36 -2.60
CA GLU A 467 62.68 62.54 -3.47
C GLU A 467 63.11 63.78 -2.65
N GLU A 468 62.48 64.04 -1.51
CA GLU A 468 62.81 65.13 -0.59
C GLU A 468 64.20 64.96 0.02
N ASN A 469 64.59 63.75 0.44
CA ASN A 469 65.94 63.46 0.90
C ASN A 469 66.99 63.60 -0.22
N SER A 470 66.64 63.25 -1.47
CA SER A 470 67.50 63.49 -2.64
C SER A 470 67.67 64.99 -2.92
N MET A 471 66.60 65.78 -2.79
CA MET A 471 66.67 67.25 -2.89
C MET A 471 67.56 67.83 -1.78
N LYS A 472 67.35 67.44 -0.51
CA LYS A 472 68.17 67.89 0.63
C LYS A 472 69.65 67.45 0.53
N ALA A 473 69.93 66.33 -0.13
CA ALA A 473 71.30 65.93 -0.46
C ALA A 473 71.93 66.84 -1.53
N ARG A 474 71.17 67.17 -2.60
CA ARG A 474 71.60 68.12 -3.63
C ARG A 474 71.77 69.54 -3.08
N GLU A 475 70.89 70.00 -2.19
CA GLU A 475 71.02 71.28 -1.50
C GLU A 475 72.30 71.33 -0.65
N LYS A 476 72.58 70.29 0.15
CA LYS A 476 73.84 70.18 0.89
C LYS A 476 75.07 70.20 -0.03
N GLN A 477 75.00 69.53 -1.18
CA GLN A 477 76.08 69.53 -2.17
C GLN A 477 76.27 70.92 -2.81
N ASN A 478 75.18 71.61 -3.15
CA ASN A 478 75.22 72.99 -3.64
C ASN A 478 75.77 73.97 -2.60
N VAL A 479 75.43 73.81 -1.31
CA VAL A 479 76.01 74.61 -0.22
C VAL A 479 77.53 74.40 -0.09
N VAL A 480 78.04 73.19 -0.36
CA VAL A 480 79.50 72.95 -0.41
C VAL A 480 80.14 73.60 -1.64
N VAL A 481 79.48 73.62 -2.80
CA VAL A 481 79.96 74.33 -4.00
C VAL A 481 79.97 75.84 -3.78
N LEU A 482 78.86 76.43 -3.35
CA LEU A 482 78.73 77.87 -3.06
C LEU A 482 79.72 78.32 -1.96
N LYS A 483 80.04 77.45 -1.00
CA LYS A 483 81.09 77.73 -0.02
C LYS A 483 82.48 77.79 -0.67
N LYS A 484 82.83 76.85 -1.55
CA LYS A 484 84.10 76.90 -2.31
C LYS A 484 84.18 78.14 -3.21
N GLU A 485 83.10 78.50 -3.89
CA GLU A 485 83.04 79.71 -4.72
C GLU A 485 83.21 80.99 -3.90
N LYS A 486 82.57 81.07 -2.72
CA LYS A 486 82.78 82.18 -1.78
C LYS A 486 84.22 82.24 -1.27
N ASP A 487 84.81 81.11 -0.89
CA ASP A 487 86.18 81.04 -0.38
C ASP A 487 87.19 81.39 -1.49
N GLN A 488 86.93 81.02 -2.76
CA GLN A 488 87.71 81.45 -3.92
C GLN A 488 87.57 82.96 -4.19
N MET A 489 86.34 83.51 -4.15
CA MET A 489 86.14 84.96 -4.30
C MET A 489 86.82 85.76 -3.18
N MET A 490 86.89 85.22 -1.96
CA MET A 490 87.65 85.83 -0.85
C MET A 490 89.17 85.83 -1.10
N ILE A 491 89.70 84.83 -1.82
CA ILE A 491 91.10 84.81 -2.27
C ILE A 491 91.31 85.89 -3.34
N ASP A 492 90.52 85.89 -4.42
CA ASP A 492 90.64 86.85 -5.51
C ASP A 492 90.48 88.30 -5.05
N LEU A 493 89.60 88.55 -4.07
CA LEU A 493 89.39 89.87 -3.47
C LEU A 493 90.61 90.32 -2.66
N LYS A 494 91.25 89.41 -1.90
CA LYS A 494 92.55 89.67 -1.25
C LYS A 494 93.65 89.97 -2.26
N THR A 495 93.75 89.19 -3.35
CA THR A 495 94.76 89.40 -4.41
C THR A 495 94.57 90.75 -5.11
N LYS A 496 93.32 91.17 -5.33
CA LYS A 496 93.02 92.53 -5.83
C LYS A 496 93.33 93.61 -4.80
N GLN A 497 93.13 93.35 -3.51
CA GLN A 497 93.50 94.28 -2.44
C GLN A 497 95.02 94.49 -2.37
N SER A 498 95.83 93.42 -2.47
CA SER A 498 97.29 93.56 -2.51
C SER A 498 97.76 94.31 -3.76
N LEU A 499 97.16 94.04 -4.92
CA LEU A 499 97.46 94.77 -6.16
C LEU A 499 97.12 96.27 -6.06
N LEU A 500 96.03 96.61 -5.35
CA LEU A 500 95.63 98.01 -5.12
C LEU A 500 96.56 98.73 -4.13
N THR A 501 97.08 98.06 -3.09
CA THR A 501 98.14 98.65 -2.25
C THR A 501 99.44 98.82 -3.02
N GLU A 502 99.82 97.86 -3.88
CA GLU A 502 101.03 97.93 -4.70
C GLU A 502 100.93 99.07 -5.74
N GLN A 503 99.74 99.30 -6.31
CA GLN A 503 99.44 100.48 -7.13
C GLN A 503 99.42 101.79 -6.33
N ALA A 504 98.96 101.79 -5.07
CA ALA A 504 99.00 102.97 -4.22
C ALA A 504 100.45 103.37 -3.85
N ASP A 505 101.32 102.39 -3.57
CA ASP A 505 102.75 102.61 -3.33
C ASP A 505 103.47 103.12 -4.58
N GLU A 506 103.15 102.58 -5.76
CA GLU A 506 103.69 103.06 -7.05
C GLU A 506 103.21 104.49 -7.38
N ILE A 507 101.93 104.81 -7.08
CA ILE A 507 101.41 106.18 -7.14
C ILE A 507 102.15 107.10 -6.16
N GLY A 508 102.49 106.62 -4.95
CA GLY A 508 103.35 107.33 -4.00
C GLY A 508 104.71 107.69 -4.59
N ARG A 509 105.44 106.69 -5.09
CA ARG A 509 106.75 106.87 -5.75
C ARG A 509 106.67 107.86 -6.93
N LEU A 510 105.61 107.78 -7.73
CA LEU A 510 105.39 108.71 -8.85
C LEU A 510 105.05 110.13 -8.38
N LYS A 511 104.34 110.27 -7.26
CA LYS A 511 104.00 111.56 -6.67
C LYS A 511 105.24 112.25 -6.09
N ASP A 512 106.05 111.53 -5.29
CA ASP A 512 107.31 112.04 -4.75
C ASP A 512 108.26 112.48 -5.88
N ARG A 513 108.30 111.70 -6.97
CA ARG A 513 109.09 112.01 -8.17
C ARG A 513 108.55 113.22 -8.94
N MET A 514 107.24 113.44 -8.97
CA MET A 514 106.66 114.69 -9.49
C MET A 514 106.92 115.87 -8.56
N GLU A 515 106.93 115.68 -7.24
CA GLU A 515 107.14 116.74 -6.25
C GLU A 515 108.59 117.26 -6.34
N GLY A 516 109.58 116.36 -6.49
CA GLY A 516 110.96 116.73 -6.82
C GLY A 516 111.10 117.47 -8.16
N LEU A 517 110.42 117.00 -9.22
CA LEU A 517 110.40 117.69 -10.53
C LEU A 517 109.67 119.04 -10.48
N ASN A 518 108.72 119.23 -9.56
CA ASN A 518 108.08 120.52 -9.32
C ASN A 518 109.00 121.48 -8.56
N GLN A 519 109.74 121.01 -7.54
CA GLN A 519 110.74 121.83 -6.86
C GLN A 519 111.85 122.27 -7.84
N GLU A 520 112.28 121.39 -8.75
CA GLU A 520 113.22 121.74 -9.83
C GLU A 520 112.62 122.76 -10.83
N ARG A 521 111.30 122.71 -11.07
CA ARG A 521 110.57 123.69 -11.90
C ARG A 521 110.36 125.04 -11.20
N GLU A 522 110.09 125.07 -9.91
CA GLU A 522 109.95 126.30 -9.13
C GLU A 522 111.29 127.07 -9.11
N ALA A 523 112.40 126.36 -8.84
CA ALA A 523 113.76 126.91 -8.95
C ALA A 523 114.06 127.50 -10.34
N LYS A 524 113.54 126.88 -11.41
CA LYS A 524 113.68 127.36 -12.80
C LYS A 524 112.67 128.44 -13.22
N LYS A 525 111.61 128.69 -12.44
CA LYS A 525 110.58 129.72 -12.74
C LYS A 525 110.84 131.08 -12.11
N ALA A 526 111.66 131.16 -11.06
CA ALA A 526 112.02 132.43 -10.41
C ALA A 526 112.78 133.42 -11.31
N SER A 527 113.29 132.97 -12.47
CA SER A 527 114.18 133.76 -13.36
C SER A 527 113.53 134.25 -14.67
N GLN A 528 112.23 133.98 -14.92
CA GLN A 528 111.60 134.40 -16.18
C GLN A 528 110.16 134.93 -16.05
N THR A 529 109.97 135.85 -15.10
CA THR A 529 108.72 136.60 -14.89
C THR A 529 108.36 137.49 -16.09
N LYS A 530 107.55 136.98 -17.03
CA LYS A 530 106.89 137.78 -18.07
C LYS A 530 105.44 137.35 -18.31
N MET A 531 104.55 138.36 -18.25
CA MET A 531 103.37 138.61 -19.11
C MET A 531 102.56 137.39 -19.64
N ASN A 532 101.25 137.27 -19.45
CA ASN A 532 100.25 138.30 -19.10
C ASN A 532 99.03 137.77 -18.33
N ARG A 533 98.18 138.69 -17.84
CA ARG A 533 97.04 138.47 -16.95
C ARG A 533 95.77 139.13 -17.52
N ALA A 534 94.60 138.67 -17.08
CA ALA A 534 93.27 139.32 -17.12
C ALA A 534 92.47 139.41 -18.46
N ASN A 535 91.48 138.52 -18.62
CA ASN A 535 90.03 138.76 -18.83
C ASN A 535 89.38 137.52 -19.50
N ARG A 536 88.41 136.75 -18.96
CA ARG A 536 87.17 136.96 -18.15
C ARG A 536 85.88 137.28 -18.94
N ARG A 537 85.14 136.22 -19.33
CA ARG A 537 83.67 135.98 -19.32
C ARG A 537 83.44 134.61 -20.01
N SER A 538 82.43 133.78 -19.70
CA SER A 538 81.36 133.83 -18.68
C SER A 538 80.81 132.42 -18.36
N VAL A 539 80.29 132.26 -17.13
CA VAL A 539 79.41 131.17 -16.61
C VAL A 539 77.98 131.78 -16.42
N PRO A 540 76.90 131.17 -15.84
CA PRO A 540 76.68 129.86 -15.18
C PRO A 540 75.32 129.15 -15.54
N SER A 541 74.85 128.27 -14.62
CA SER A 541 73.46 127.77 -14.37
C SER A 541 72.99 126.54 -15.16
N ALA A 542 72.63 125.38 -14.55
CA ALA A 542 71.61 125.02 -13.52
C ALA A 542 70.23 124.68 -14.18
N MET A 543 69.47 123.65 -13.81
CA MET A 543 68.89 123.20 -12.51
C MET A 543 68.54 121.67 -12.53
N THR A 544 68.54 120.86 -11.44
CA THR A 544 67.45 120.54 -10.44
C THR A 544 66.03 120.29 -11.02
N LEU A 545 65.14 119.40 -10.54
CA LEU A 545 65.01 118.47 -9.36
C LEU A 545 64.55 117.05 -9.87
N SER A 546 63.93 116.05 -9.20
CA SER A 546 63.31 115.76 -7.87
C SER A 546 63.55 114.26 -7.48
N PHE A 547 63.14 113.58 -6.38
CA PHE A 547 62.19 113.77 -5.23
C PHE A 547 60.69 113.44 -5.51
N THR A 548 59.91 112.68 -4.71
CA THR A 548 60.16 111.82 -3.50
C THR A 548 59.12 110.63 -3.38
N PRO A 549 58.40 110.29 -2.27
CA PRO A 549 58.72 109.14 -1.38
C PRO A 549 57.51 108.18 -1.02
N GLU A 550 57.58 107.56 0.18
CA GLU A 550 56.54 106.81 0.95
C GLU A 550 56.22 105.35 0.48
N GLU A 551 56.20 104.30 1.32
CA GLU A 551 55.55 104.02 2.63
C GLU A 551 54.01 103.79 2.53
N GLY A 552 53.40 102.77 3.16
CA GLY A 552 53.94 101.63 3.92
C GLY A 552 52.84 100.69 4.49
N THR A 553 53.25 99.46 4.89
CA THR A 553 52.63 98.51 5.85
C THR A 553 51.15 98.04 5.78
N THR A 554 50.93 96.87 6.42
CA THR A 554 49.66 96.22 6.86
C THR A 554 49.03 95.16 5.92
N ALA A 555 48.07 94.39 6.47
CA ALA A 555 47.79 92.99 6.10
C ALA A 555 46.28 92.65 6.05
N THR A 556 45.97 91.35 5.99
CA THR A 556 44.65 90.67 6.04
C THR A 556 43.87 90.49 4.72
N THR A 557 43.06 89.43 4.71
CA THR A 557 42.30 88.87 3.57
C THR A 557 40.82 89.24 3.62
N PRO A 558 40.12 89.27 2.47
CA PRO A 558 39.10 88.23 2.18
C PRO A 558 39.11 87.78 0.68
N SER A 559 38.66 86.59 0.26
CA SER A 559 37.27 86.05 0.21
C SER A 559 36.30 86.95 -0.60
N THR A 560 35.48 86.52 -1.56
CA THR A 560 34.88 85.21 -1.98
C THR A 560 34.61 85.24 -3.51
N LYS A 561 34.10 84.24 -4.27
CA LYS A 561 32.82 83.45 -4.24
C LYS A 561 32.81 82.60 -5.56
N LYS A 562 32.09 81.48 -5.82
CA LYS A 562 30.91 80.78 -5.24
C LYS A 562 31.08 79.23 -5.38
N LYS A 563 30.54 78.48 -4.40
CA LYS A 563 29.75 77.21 -4.44
C LYS A 563 30.08 76.10 -5.50
N LYS A 564 29.98 74.80 -5.19
CA LYS A 564 28.95 74.08 -4.41
C LYS A 564 29.51 72.82 -3.70
N TYR A 565 29.00 72.50 -2.51
CA TYR A 565 28.90 71.13 -1.97
C TYR A 565 27.66 70.43 -2.62
N VAL A 566 27.36 69.13 -2.47
CA VAL A 566 27.32 68.23 -1.30
C VAL A 566 27.56 66.78 -1.74
N PHE A 567 28.03 65.94 -0.81
CA PHE A 567 27.99 64.47 -0.90
C PHE A 567 26.92 63.95 0.08
N PHE A 568 26.00 63.13 -0.40
CA PHE A 568 25.35 62.01 0.29
C PHE A 568 24.83 61.06 -0.77
#